data_AF-A0A2N2WJ50-F1
#
_entry.id   AF-A0A2N2WJ50-F1
#
_cell.length_a   1.000
_cell.length_b   1.000
_cell.length_c   1.000
_cell.angle_alpha   90.00
_cell.angle_beta   90.00
_cell.angle_gamma   90.00
#
_symmetry.space_group_name_H-M   'P 1'
#
loop_
_entity.id
_entity.type
_entity.pdbx_description
1 polymer ?
#
loop_
_entity_poly.entity_id
_entity_poly.type
_entity_poly.pdbx_seq_one_letter_code
_entity_poly.pdbx_strand_id
1 'polypeptide(L)'
;MKQILFLVFLVLASILSAQTISNAEALDLAQRFMSDKSAKSIVLIPVSVSEKGYSHFYVFTDELNSSFVVMSATRNAFPVIAWSFESGFADPVPDVVKGYFDWAEVQLADAVNSGRKPAAEVEREWISLEQTGKLPVNEKSNISPLLTTTWDQGCYYNGMSPIAPSGPCGRCYAGCVATAMGQVMKYHNYPTVGQGTHTYGTFSYPNQTADFGATTYVWDSMPNSINDDNEYIAEFLYHCGVSVDMDFAFDGSGAQTTDARDAFVDYFKYSDYCFHLEKTGIMDQSWYDLIENELQSKRPIMYRGFGSGGHAFVLDGMQNSDHFHFNWGWSGYYNGYFILSNLSPGGSDFTTDQAGIFGVEPAETDMVYCQSQTVLTAVSDTISDGSGEERYGNNSTCKWLIQPPGAGLIYIHFLELETEKDIDPVYVFNGTSTSDPMVAMVSGFTVPSEILVWGPSALVFFQTDQMMRAGGFTLTYTSSQVGLNEAWNHNLISVFPNPAYEKLSIEIDDRLNSLVKKIEILTSEGQVLDDIDNPEEMQSVRVADYPAGVYFLRFVGENDIIVKPFTVL
;
A
#
# COMPACT_ATOMS: atom_id res chain seq x y z
N MET A 1 -36.07 49.76 -0.97
CA MET A 1 -36.40 48.32 -0.92
C MET A 1 -36.11 47.58 -2.24
N LYS A 2 -36.57 48.03 -3.41
CA LYS A 2 -36.33 47.33 -4.70
C LYS A 2 -34.85 47.21 -5.13
N GLN A 3 -34.02 48.21 -4.87
CA GLN A 3 -32.57 48.16 -5.21
C GLN A 3 -31.75 47.24 -4.28
N ILE A 4 -32.15 47.12 -3.01
CA ILE A 4 -31.49 46.22 -2.05
C ILE A 4 -31.85 44.76 -2.35
N LEU A 5 -33.11 44.49 -2.74
CA LEU A 5 -33.52 43.15 -3.18
C LEU A 5 -32.77 42.71 -4.45
N PHE A 6 -32.55 43.62 -5.39
CA PHE A 6 -31.83 43.33 -6.64
C PHE A 6 -30.33 43.08 -6.40
N LEU A 7 -29.69 43.82 -5.49
CA LEU A 7 -28.30 43.56 -5.10
C LEU A 7 -28.15 42.23 -4.34
N VAL A 8 -29.10 41.90 -3.44
CA VAL A 8 -29.08 40.61 -2.72
C VAL A 8 -29.30 39.44 -3.69
N PHE A 9 -30.17 39.61 -4.70
CA PHE A 9 -30.39 38.60 -5.75
C PHE A 9 -29.18 38.44 -6.68
N LEU A 10 -28.50 39.53 -7.04
CA LEU A 10 -27.25 39.50 -7.80
C LEU A 10 -26.10 38.86 -7.03
N VAL A 11 -25.99 39.13 -5.72
CA VAL A 11 -24.98 38.52 -4.85
C VAL A 11 -25.26 37.03 -4.66
N LEU A 12 -26.51 36.63 -4.39
CA LEU A 12 -26.92 35.22 -4.32
C LEU A 12 -26.70 34.48 -5.66
N ALA A 13 -27.06 35.09 -6.79
CA ALA A 13 -26.80 34.51 -8.12
C ALA A 13 -25.31 34.41 -8.43
N SER A 14 -24.47 35.36 -7.99
CA SER A 14 -23.02 35.31 -8.16
C SER A 14 -22.34 34.27 -7.26
N ILE A 15 -22.88 34.00 -6.07
CA ILE A 15 -22.37 32.95 -5.16
C ILE A 15 -22.78 31.56 -5.69
N LEU A 16 -24.01 31.41 -6.20
CA LEU A 16 -24.47 30.19 -6.86
C LEU A 16 -23.67 29.91 -8.15
N SER A 17 -23.36 30.94 -8.94
CA SER A 17 -22.55 30.82 -10.17
C SER A 17 -21.06 30.52 -9.90
N ALA A 18 -20.58 30.69 -8.67
CA ALA A 18 -19.22 30.30 -8.28
C ALA A 18 -19.13 28.84 -7.82
N GLN A 19 -20.28 28.19 -7.57
CA GLN A 19 -20.36 26.80 -7.10
C GLN A 19 -20.66 25.80 -8.21
N THR A 20 -20.98 26.23 -9.43
CA THR A 20 -21.20 25.32 -10.57
C THR A 20 -20.25 25.62 -11.72
N ILE A 21 -19.93 24.59 -12.51
CA ILE A 21 -19.07 24.71 -13.69
C ILE A 21 -19.86 24.49 -14.98
N SER A 22 -19.37 25.06 -16.09
CA SER A 22 -19.98 24.86 -17.41
C SER A 22 -19.55 23.54 -18.04
N ASN A 23 -20.32 23.01 -18.99
CA ASN A 23 -19.93 21.82 -19.76
C ASN A 23 -18.57 21.98 -20.47
N ALA A 24 -18.28 23.17 -21.01
CA ALA A 24 -17.01 23.46 -21.68
C ALA A 24 -15.83 23.48 -20.69
N GLU A 25 -16.05 24.03 -19.49
CA GLU A 25 -15.05 23.99 -18.41
C GLU A 25 -14.82 22.56 -17.92
N ALA A 26 -15.89 21.79 -17.73
CA ALA A 26 -15.81 20.38 -17.34
C ALA A 26 -15.08 19.54 -18.39
N LEU A 27 -15.32 19.78 -19.68
CA LEU A 27 -14.64 19.10 -20.78
C LEU A 27 -13.13 19.42 -20.78
N ASP A 28 -12.74 20.68 -20.58
CA ASP A 28 -11.33 21.07 -20.49
C ASP A 28 -10.63 20.39 -19.30
N LEU A 29 -11.25 20.42 -18.12
CA LEU A 29 -10.73 19.77 -16.92
C LEU A 29 -10.63 18.25 -17.10
N ALA A 30 -11.67 17.61 -17.63
CA ALA A 30 -11.71 16.19 -17.94
C ALA A 30 -10.63 15.78 -18.93
N GLN A 31 -10.42 16.57 -19.99
CA GLN A 31 -9.42 16.32 -21.01
C GLN A 31 -8.02 16.38 -20.41
N ARG A 32 -7.73 17.40 -19.58
CA ARG A 32 -6.44 17.50 -18.87
C ARG A 32 -6.22 16.35 -17.91
N PHE A 33 -7.25 15.98 -17.14
CA PHE A 33 -7.21 14.85 -16.20
C PHE A 33 -6.90 13.53 -16.88
N MET A 34 -7.67 13.17 -17.93
CA MET A 34 -7.49 11.89 -18.64
C MET A 34 -6.15 11.81 -19.36
N SER A 35 -5.65 12.94 -19.90
CA SER A 35 -4.35 13.01 -20.59
C SER A 35 -3.17 12.87 -19.64
N ASP A 36 -3.30 13.25 -18.37
CA ASP A 36 -2.27 13.06 -17.35
C ASP A 36 -2.18 11.58 -16.90
N LYS A 37 -3.33 10.92 -16.82
CA LYS A 37 -3.47 9.55 -16.33
C LYS A 37 -3.16 8.48 -17.39
N SER A 38 -3.06 8.84 -18.67
CA SER A 38 -2.83 7.89 -19.76
C SER A 38 -1.74 8.34 -20.71
N ALA A 39 -0.87 7.41 -21.11
CA ALA A 39 0.07 7.62 -22.21
C ALA A 39 -0.63 7.63 -23.59
N LYS A 40 -1.91 7.21 -23.67
CA LYS A 40 -2.70 7.23 -24.89
C LYS A 40 -3.17 8.65 -25.18
N SER A 41 -3.14 9.05 -26.45
CA SER A 41 -3.79 10.29 -26.88
C SER A 41 -5.30 10.09 -26.85
N ILE A 42 -5.96 10.68 -25.84
CA ILE A 42 -7.41 10.63 -25.67
C ILE A 42 -8.00 11.96 -26.15
N VAL A 43 -9.08 11.91 -26.92
CA VAL A 43 -9.87 13.10 -27.27
C VAL A 43 -11.28 12.86 -26.80
N LEU A 44 -11.70 13.62 -25.79
CA LEU A 44 -13.00 13.46 -25.16
C LEU A 44 -14.09 14.18 -25.95
N ILE A 45 -15.23 13.51 -26.08
CA ILE A 45 -16.48 14.03 -26.63
C ILE A 45 -17.58 13.95 -25.58
N PRO A 46 -18.50 14.92 -25.54
CA PRO A 46 -19.64 14.88 -24.62
C PRO A 46 -20.61 13.76 -24.99
N VAL A 47 -21.09 13.05 -23.98
CA VAL A 47 -22.10 12.01 -24.14
C VAL A 47 -23.47 12.58 -23.81
N SER A 48 -24.42 12.45 -24.74
CA SER A 48 -25.81 12.84 -24.51
C SER A 48 -26.55 11.73 -23.79
N VAL A 49 -26.62 11.86 -22.46
CA VAL A 49 -27.15 10.78 -21.63
C VAL A 49 -28.68 10.79 -21.52
N SER A 50 -29.29 11.98 -21.49
CA SER A 50 -30.74 12.16 -21.31
C SER A 50 -31.29 13.20 -22.26
N GLU A 51 -32.48 12.96 -22.82
CA GLU A 51 -33.22 13.95 -23.63
C GLU A 51 -33.58 15.21 -22.83
N LYS A 52 -33.67 15.10 -21.50
CA LYS A 52 -33.92 16.24 -20.59
C LYS A 52 -32.64 16.99 -20.19
N GLY A 53 -31.48 16.38 -20.41
CA GLY A 53 -30.19 16.84 -19.89
C GLY A 53 -30.05 16.64 -18.38
N TYR A 54 -28.80 16.53 -17.92
CA TYR A 54 -28.44 16.54 -16.50
C TYR A 54 -27.79 17.89 -16.15
N SER A 55 -28.01 18.34 -14.92
CA SER A 55 -27.55 19.65 -14.45
C SER A 55 -26.46 19.56 -13.38
N HIS A 56 -26.22 18.38 -12.80
CA HIS A 56 -25.29 18.21 -11.68
C HIS A 56 -24.01 17.45 -12.03
N PHE A 57 -23.89 16.87 -13.22
CA PHE A 57 -22.64 16.29 -13.74
C PHE A 57 -22.60 16.33 -15.27
N TYR A 58 -21.42 16.03 -15.81
CA TYR A 58 -21.15 15.89 -17.24
C TYR A 58 -20.44 14.57 -17.52
N VAL A 59 -20.70 13.98 -18.68
CA VAL A 59 -20.18 12.67 -19.07
C VAL A 59 -19.44 12.81 -20.37
N PHE A 60 -18.23 12.27 -20.40
CA PHE A 60 -17.36 12.31 -21.56
C PHE A 60 -16.83 10.91 -21.86
N THR A 61 -16.66 10.62 -23.15
CA THR A 61 -16.03 9.39 -23.65
C THR A 61 -15.08 9.74 -24.79
N ASP A 62 -14.21 8.83 -25.19
CA ASP A 62 -13.37 9.01 -26.38
C ASP A 62 -14.05 8.48 -27.65
N GLU A 63 -13.56 8.92 -28.82
CA GLU A 63 -14.12 8.51 -30.12
C GLU A 63 -14.07 6.99 -30.37
N LEU A 64 -13.17 6.27 -29.68
CA LEU A 64 -13.05 4.81 -29.79
C LEU A 64 -13.90 4.06 -28.76
N ASN A 65 -14.64 4.77 -27.90
CA ASN A 65 -15.45 4.18 -26.85
C ASN A 65 -14.64 3.26 -25.90
N SER A 66 -13.40 3.66 -25.63
CA SER A 66 -12.40 2.90 -24.87
C SER A 66 -12.09 3.53 -23.50
N SER A 67 -12.67 4.69 -23.20
CA SER A 67 -12.51 5.41 -21.95
C SER A 67 -13.74 6.25 -21.64
N PHE A 68 -13.96 6.52 -20.37
CA PHE A 68 -14.93 7.52 -19.94
C PHE A 68 -14.43 8.32 -18.74
N VAL A 69 -15.02 9.49 -18.55
CA VAL A 69 -14.90 10.27 -17.32
C VAL A 69 -16.21 11.00 -17.02
N VAL A 70 -16.59 10.97 -15.75
CA VAL A 70 -17.79 11.64 -15.22
C VAL A 70 -17.32 12.78 -14.30
N MET A 71 -17.68 14.00 -14.67
CA MET A 71 -17.28 15.23 -13.96
C MET A 71 -18.47 15.79 -13.20
N SER A 72 -18.29 16.19 -11.94
CA SER A 72 -19.30 16.96 -11.21
C SER A 72 -19.48 18.34 -11.86
N ALA A 73 -20.73 18.78 -12.01
CA ALA A 73 -21.06 20.15 -12.42
C ALA A 73 -21.10 21.12 -11.23
N THR A 74 -20.82 20.65 -10.00
CA THR A 74 -20.84 21.42 -8.76
C THR A 74 -19.57 21.27 -7.92
N ARG A 75 -19.08 22.39 -7.38
CA ARG A 75 -17.93 22.47 -6.47
C ARG A 75 -18.22 21.99 -5.05
N ASN A 76 -19.49 21.67 -4.75
CA ASN A 76 -19.89 21.13 -3.45
C ASN A 76 -19.69 19.60 -3.35
N ALA A 77 -19.33 18.94 -4.46
CA ALA A 77 -19.00 17.52 -4.53
C ALA A 77 -17.62 17.33 -5.17
N PHE A 78 -17.04 16.14 -5.07
CA PHE A 78 -15.76 15.80 -5.71
C PHE A 78 -15.78 16.11 -7.22
N PRO A 79 -14.70 16.67 -7.79
CA PRO A 79 -14.66 17.10 -9.19
C PRO A 79 -14.78 15.96 -10.19
N VAL A 80 -14.06 14.86 -9.96
CA VAL A 80 -14.11 13.65 -10.79
C VAL A 80 -14.90 12.61 -10.01
N ILE A 81 -15.98 12.09 -10.58
CA ILE A 81 -16.86 11.13 -9.91
C ILE A 81 -16.45 9.69 -10.23
N ALA A 82 -16.13 9.44 -11.50
CA ALA A 82 -15.69 8.14 -11.99
C ALA A 82 -14.91 8.30 -13.29
N TRP A 83 -14.01 7.37 -13.58
CA TRP A 83 -13.35 7.26 -14.89
C TRP A 83 -12.92 5.82 -15.19
N SER A 84 -12.66 5.55 -16.48
CA SER A 84 -12.13 4.28 -16.96
C SER A 84 -11.24 4.47 -18.19
N PHE A 85 -10.27 3.56 -18.37
CA PHE A 85 -9.48 3.39 -19.60
C PHE A 85 -9.73 2.04 -20.28
N GLU A 86 -10.73 1.30 -19.81
CA GLU A 86 -11.06 -0.06 -20.26
C GLU A 86 -12.27 -0.07 -21.19
N SER A 87 -13.25 0.80 -20.92
CA SER A 87 -14.46 0.96 -21.72
C SER A 87 -14.96 2.41 -21.71
N GLY A 88 -15.75 2.78 -22.71
CA GLY A 88 -16.45 4.06 -22.81
C GLY A 88 -17.99 3.94 -22.75
N PHE A 89 -18.69 5.00 -23.16
CA PHE A 89 -20.14 4.99 -23.35
C PHE A 89 -20.58 4.99 -24.82
N ALA A 90 -21.47 4.07 -25.18
CA ALA A 90 -22.14 4.07 -26.48
C ALA A 90 -23.14 5.25 -26.61
N ASP A 91 -23.40 5.69 -27.85
CA ASP A 91 -24.46 6.66 -28.18
C ASP A 91 -25.53 5.98 -29.08
N PRO A 92 -26.81 5.87 -28.65
CA PRO A 92 -27.34 6.34 -27.36
C PRO A 92 -26.87 5.49 -26.19
N VAL A 93 -26.76 6.12 -25.03
CA VAL A 93 -26.36 5.45 -23.80
C VAL A 93 -27.45 4.42 -23.42
N PRO A 94 -27.10 3.17 -23.08
CA PRO A 94 -28.08 2.15 -22.71
C PRO A 94 -28.96 2.60 -21.53
N ASP A 95 -30.23 2.19 -21.49
CA ASP A 95 -31.21 2.67 -20.48
C ASP A 95 -30.78 2.37 -19.03
N VAL A 96 -30.06 1.27 -18.85
CA VAL A 96 -29.40 0.89 -17.59
C VAL A 96 -28.47 2.03 -17.14
N VAL A 97 -27.61 2.53 -18.03
CA VAL A 97 -26.75 3.69 -17.76
C VAL A 97 -27.54 4.98 -17.53
N LYS A 98 -28.66 5.21 -18.21
CA LYS A 98 -29.49 6.39 -17.93
C LYS A 98 -30.00 6.37 -16.48
N GLY A 99 -30.32 5.20 -15.94
CA GLY A 99 -30.65 5.02 -14.53
C GLY A 99 -29.56 5.51 -13.58
N TYR A 100 -28.27 5.38 -13.94
CA TYR A 100 -27.12 5.86 -13.13
C TYR A 100 -27.19 7.35 -13.02
N PHE A 101 -27.31 7.95 -14.18
CA PHE A 101 -27.23 9.36 -14.33
C PHE A 101 -28.47 10.03 -13.74
N ASP A 102 -29.65 9.39 -13.79
CA ASP A 102 -30.83 9.81 -13.04
C ASP A 102 -30.63 9.77 -11.52
N TRP A 103 -30.03 8.71 -10.97
CA TRP A 103 -29.77 8.61 -9.53
C TRP A 103 -28.64 9.53 -9.05
N ALA A 104 -27.53 9.60 -9.80
CA ALA A 104 -26.39 10.46 -9.52
C ALA A 104 -26.81 11.94 -9.55
N GLU A 105 -27.72 12.30 -10.48
CA GLU A 105 -28.34 13.62 -10.53
C GLU A 105 -29.08 13.93 -9.22
N VAL A 106 -29.83 12.96 -8.67
CA VAL A 106 -30.56 13.14 -7.40
C VAL A 106 -29.61 13.31 -6.21
N GLN A 107 -28.57 12.49 -6.09
CA GLN A 107 -27.61 12.59 -4.98
C GLN A 107 -26.83 13.90 -5.01
N LEU A 108 -26.38 14.32 -6.20
CA LEU A 108 -25.68 15.58 -6.36
C LEU A 108 -26.62 16.77 -6.19
N ALA A 109 -27.90 16.63 -6.57
CA ALA A 109 -28.92 17.63 -6.26
C ALA A 109 -29.11 17.79 -4.74
N ASP A 110 -29.12 16.71 -3.97
CA ASP A 110 -29.17 16.78 -2.51
C ASP A 110 -27.94 17.47 -1.92
N ALA A 111 -26.75 17.17 -2.44
CA ALA A 111 -25.52 17.88 -2.04
C ALA A 111 -25.62 19.39 -2.32
N VAL A 112 -26.09 19.79 -3.50
CA VAL A 112 -26.30 21.19 -3.88
C VAL A 112 -27.38 21.87 -3.03
N ASN A 113 -28.51 21.20 -2.81
CA ASN A 113 -29.66 21.74 -2.09
C ASN A 113 -29.44 21.82 -0.57
N SER A 114 -28.52 21.02 -0.02
CA SER A 114 -28.20 21.02 1.41
C SER A 114 -27.52 22.30 1.90
N GLY A 115 -26.95 23.11 0.99
CA GLY A 115 -26.21 24.33 1.31
C GLY A 115 -24.97 24.10 2.18
N ARG A 116 -24.52 22.84 2.33
CA ARG A 116 -23.32 22.49 3.08
C ARG A 116 -22.09 22.98 2.32
N LYS A 117 -21.12 23.53 3.05
CA LYS A 117 -19.81 23.81 2.47
C LYS A 117 -19.14 22.49 2.08
N PRO A 118 -18.41 22.42 0.95
CA PRO A 118 -17.62 21.25 0.60
C PRO A 118 -16.64 20.93 1.73
N ALA A 119 -16.37 19.64 1.94
CA ALA A 119 -15.29 19.22 2.82
C ALA A 119 -13.95 19.81 2.34
N ALA A 120 -13.00 20.01 3.26
CA ALA A 120 -11.69 20.60 2.91
C ALA A 120 -10.96 19.79 1.83
N GLU A 121 -11.18 18.48 1.78
CA GLU A 121 -10.66 17.58 0.76
C GLU A 121 -11.23 17.88 -0.64
N VAL A 122 -12.55 17.98 -0.76
CA VAL A 122 -13.23 18.37 -2.00
C VAL A 122 -12.69 19.71 -2.52
N GLU A 123 -12.50 20.69 -1.63
CA GLU A 123 -11.94 21.98 -1.99
C GLU A 123 -10.48 21.86 -2.51
N ARG A 124 -9.65 21.02 -1.86
CA ARG A 124 -8.27 20.75 -2.32
C ARG A 124 -8.25 20.11 -3.70
N GLU A 125 -9.15 19.16 -3.97
CA GLU A 125 -9.21 18.51 -5.27
C GLU A 125 -9.58 19.47 -6.39
N TRP A 126 -10.60 20.30 -6.19
CA TRP A 126 -10.97 21.33 -7.15
C TRP A 126 -9.82 22.29 -7.44
N ILE A 127 -9.15 22.79 -6.39
CA ILE A 127 -8.00 23.68 -6.54
C ILE A 127 -6.89 23.01 -7.37
N SER A 128 -6.55 21.75 -7.05
CA SER A 128 -5.50 21.03 -7.77
C SER A 128 -5.88 20.78 -9.22
N LEU A 129 -7.09 20.29 -9.47
CA LEU A 129 -7.56 19.96 -10.81
C LEU A 129 -7.61 21.20 -11.70
N GLU A 130 -8.11 22.32 -11.18
CA GLU A 130 -8.14 23.58 -11.92
C GLU A 130 -6.74 24.08 -12.28
N GLN A 131 -5.83 24.09 -11.30
CA GLN A 131 -4.48 24.63 -11.47
C GLN A 131 -3.58 23.74 -12.33
N THR A 132 -3.70 22.43 -12.19
CA THR A 132 -2.71 21.48 -12.72
C THR A 132 -3.28 20.51 -13.74
N GLY A 133 -4.61 20.36 -13.80
CA GLY A 133 -5.26 19.27 -14.52
C GLY A 133 -5.16 17.93 -13.79
N LYS A 134 -4.71 17.91 -12.52
CA LYS A 134 -4.47 16.69 -11.74
C LYS A 134 -5.15 16.77 -10.39
N LEU A 135 -5.54 15.62 -9.86
CA LEU A 135 -5.92 15.52 -8.45
C LEU A 135 -4.67 15.66 -7.55
N PRO A 136 -4.81 16.09 -6.28
CA PRO A 136 -3.67 16.35 -5.41
C PRO A 136 -2.78 15.11 -5.29
N VAL A 137 -1.49 15.26 -5.58
CA VAL A 137 -0.49 14.16 -5.54
C VAL A 137 -0.23 13.66 -4.10
N ASN A 138 -0.72 14.39 -3.10
CA ASN A 138 -0.23 14.31 -1.74
C ASN A 138 -1.04 13.41 -0.79
N GLU A 139 -1.80 12.42 -1.25
CA GLU A 139 -2.27 11.27 -0.45
C GLU A 139 -2.56 10.10 -1.42
N LYS A 140 -2.10 8.85 -1.31
CA LYS A 140 -0.97 8.19 -0.67
C LYS A 140 -0.79 6.75 -1.22
N SER A 141 -1.70 6.25 -2.08
CA SER A 141 -1.55 4.98 -2.81
C SER A 141 -2.10 5.01 -4.23
N ASN A 142 -1.34 4.43 -5.15
CA ASN A 142 -1.75 4.17 -6.52
C ASN A 142 -1.45 2.71 -6.84
N ILE A 143 -2.51 1.90 -6.89
CA ILE A 143 -2.45 0.46 -7.13
C ILE A 143 -3.26 0.22 -8.39
N SER A 144 -2.58 -0.19 -9.45
CA SER A 144 -3.23 -0.53 -10.72
C SER A 144 -4.16 -1.73 -10.52
N PRO A 145 -5.23 -1.87 -11.34
CA PRO A 145 -6.13 -3.00 -11.25
C PRO A 145 -5.35 -4.33 -11.27
N LEU A 146 -5.57 -5.17 -10.26
CA LEU A 146 -4.91 -6.47 -10.11
C LEU A 146 -5.51 -7.49 -11.07
N LEU A 147 -6.82 -7.43 -11.33
CA LEU A 147 -7.48 -8.36 -12.23
C LEU A 147 -7.22 -7.96 -13.68
N THR A 148 -6.99 -8.98 -14.50
CA THR A 148 -6.99 -8.86 -15.96
C THR A 148 -8.25 -9.47 -16.59
N THR A 149 -9.06 -10.19 -15.80
CA THR A 149 -10.30 -10.83 -16.27
C THR A 149 -11.39 -9.80 -16.49
N THR A 150 -12.23 -10.04 -17.50
CA THR A 150 -13.47 -9.29 -17.73
C THR A 150 -14.59 -10.31 -17.92
N TRP A 151 -14.79 -11.19 -16.93
CA TRP A 151 -15.78 -12.26 -17.03
C TRP A 151 -17.22 -11.73 -16.87
N ASP A 152 -18.18 -12.56 -17.28
CA ASP A 152 -19.61 -12.28 -17.21
C ASP A 152 -20.36 -13.45 -16.56
N GLN A 153 -21.66 -13.30 -16.41
CA GLN A 153 -22.57 -14.26 -15.81
C GLN A 153 -23.48 -14.94 -16.85
N GLY A 154 -23.61 -14.34 -18.03
CA GLY A 154 -24.56 -14.75 -19.07
C GLY A 154 -24.01 -15.79 -20.03
N CYS A 155 -24.42 -15.66 -21.30
CA CYS A 155 -23.99 -16.50 -22.40
C CYS A 155 -22.46 -16.72 -22.40
N TYR A 156 -22.03 -17.92 -22.80
CA TYR A 156 -20.64 -18.39 -22.77
C TYR A 156 -20.09 -18.75 -21.38
N TYR A 157 -20.52 -18.04 -20.32
CA TYR A 157 -20.07 -18.27 -18.94
C TYR A 157 -20.98 -19.23 -18.18
N ASN A 158 -22.27 -19.30 -18.53
CA ASN A 158 -23.28 -20.08 -17.82
C ASN A 158 -23.54 -21.48 -18.41
N GLY A 159 -22.62 -22.03 -19.21
CA GLY A 159 -22.81 -23.26 -19.97
C GLY A 159 -23.18 -24.50 -19.13
N MET A 160 -22.86 -24.51 -17.82
CA MET A 160 -23.24 -25.57 -16.88
C MET A 160 -24.32 -25.18 -15.88
N SER A 161 -24.76 -23.92 -15.86
CA SER A 161 -25.91 -23.49 -15.06
C SER A 161 -27.19 -24.22 -15.48
N PRO A 162 -28.19 -24.36 -14.58
CA PRO A 162 -29.44 -25.05 -14.88
C PRO A 162 -30.14 -24.51 -16.13
N ILE A 163 -30.85 -25.39 -16.85
CA ILE A 163 -31.59 -25.02 -18.05
C ILE A 163 -32.78 -24.14 -17.67
N ALA A 164 -32.88 -22.98 -18.31
CA ALA A 164 -33.98 -22.04 -18.15
C ALA A 164 -34.25 -21.34 -19.48
N PRO A 165 -35.30 -21.72 -20.25
CA PRO A 165 -35.51 -21.23 -21.61
C PRO A 165 -35.61 -19.70 -21.76
N SER A 166 -36.03 -19.00 -20.71
CA SER A 166 -36.14 -17.54 -20.68
C SER A 166 -34.85 -16.82 -20.29
N GLY A 167 -33.80 -17.57 -19.93
CA GLY A 167 -32.53 -17.03 -19.48
C GLY A 167 -31.51 -16.87 -20.60
N PRO A 168 -30.37 -16.22 -20.31
CA PRO A 168 -29.29 -16.04 -21.27
C PRO A 168 -28.86 -17.39 -21.86
N CYS A 169 -28.91 -17.50 -23.19
CA CYS A 169 -28.57 -18.71 -23.92
C CYS A 169 -29.34 -19.98 -23.45
N GLY A 170 -30.56 -19.80 -22.92
CA GLY A 170 -31.43 -20.88 -22.49
C GLY A 170 -31.06 -21.49 -21.12
N ARG A 171 -30.30 -20.76 -20.30
CA ARG A 171 -29.84 -21.20 -18.96
C ARG A 171 -29.99 -20.08 -17.93
N CYS A 172 -29.97 -20.45 -16.65
CA CYS A 172 -29.84 -19.48 -15.56
C CYS A 172 -28.53 -18.69 -15.69
N TYR A 173 -28.47 -17.49 -15.11
CA TYR A 173 -27.19 -16.79 -14.94
C TYR A 173 -26.25 -17.61 -14.05
N ALA A 174 -24.93 -17.43 -14.20
CA ALA A 174 -23.96 -18.00 -13.26
C ALA A 174 -24.07 -17.36 -11.86
N GLY A 175 -24.43 -16.08 -11.80
CA GLY A 175 -24.60 -15.30 -10.57
C GLY A 175 -23.38 -14.44 -10.23
N CYS A 176 -23.64 -13.29 -9.62
CA CYS A 176 -22.62 -12.27 -9.36
C CYS A 176 -21.60 -12.73 -8.32
N VAL A 177 -22.06 -13.43 -7.28
CA VAL A 177 -21.21 -14.05 -6.26
C VAL A 177 -20.25 -15.05 -6.90
N ALA A 178 -20.75 -15.97 -7.72
CA ALA A 178 -19.93 -16.96 -8.41
C ALA A 178 -18.90 -16.31 -9.36
N THR A 179 -19.29 -15.25 -10.05
CA THR A 179 -18.40 -14.54 -10.99
C THR A 179 -17.32 -13.75 -10.26
N ALA A 180 -17.67 -13.05 -9.18
CA ALA A 180 -16.70 -12.34 -8.34
C ALA A 180 -15.69 -13.31 -7.70
N MET A 181 -16.18 -14.42 -7.13
CA MET A 181 -15.33 -15.50 -6.61
C MET A 181 -14.41 -16.04 -7.71
N GLY A 182 -14.97 -16.35 -8.88
CA GLY A 182 -14.23 -16.94 -9.99
C GLY A 182 -13.11 -16.04 -10.50
N GLN A 183 -13.35 -14.72 -10.59
CA GLN A 183 -12.32 -13.77 -11.01
C GLN A 183 -11.20 -13.63 -9.97
N VAL A 184 -11.51 -13.59 -8.66
CA VAL A 184 -10.50 -13.59 -7.59
C VAL A 184 -9.65 -14.86 -7.63
N MET A 185 -10.27 -16.02 -7.83
CA MET A 185 -9.52 -17.29 -7.93
C MET A 185 -8.70 -17.41 -9.21
N LYS A 186 -9.21 -16.88 -10.32
CA LYS A 186 -8.47 -16.82 -11.59
C LYS A 186 -7.23 -15.94 -11.50
N TYR A 187 -7.29 -14.84 -10.74
CA TYR A 187 -6.11 -14.02 -10.46
C TYR A 187 -4.98 -14.83 -9.80
N HIS A 188 -5.31 -15.72 -8.86
CA HIS A 188 -4.32 -16.62 -8.24
C HIS A 188 -4.00 -17.87 -9.09
N ASN A 189 -4.82 -18.19 -10.09
CA ASN A 189 -4.85 -19.50 -10.74
C ASN A 189 -4.84 -20.65 -9.72
N TYR A 190 -5.72 -20.56 -8.71
CA TYR A 190 -5.76 -21.49 -7.58
C TYR A 190 -7.20 -21.79 -7.12
N PRO A 191 -7.51 -23.04 -6.72
CA PRO A 191 -6.61 -24.21 -6.63
C PRO A 191 -6.51 -24.99 -7.94
N THR A 192 -5.50 -25.85 -8.09
CA THR A 192 -5.50 -26.84 -9.20
C THR A 192 -6.58 -27.91 -9.01
N VAL A 193 -6.85 -28.32 -7.77
CA VAL A 193 -7.90 -29.28 -7.40
C VAL A 193 -8.54 -28.81 -6.10
N GLY A 194 -9.86 -28.72 -6.05
CA GLY A 194 -10.60 -28.37 -4.84
C GLY A 194 -10.62 -29.49 -3.80
N GLN A 195 -11.58 -29.45 -2.88
CA GLN A 195 -11.77 -30.50 -1.89
C GLN A 195 -13.24 -30.73 -1.56
N GLY A 196 -13.56 -31.97 -1.24
CA GLY A 196 -14.91 -32.36 -0.86
C GLY A 196 -15.91 -32.29 -2.02
N THR A 197 -17.17 -32.44 -1.65
CA THR A 197 -18.32 -32.39 -2.56
C THR A 197 -19.45 -31.69 -1.84
N HIS A 198 -20.29 -30.99 -2.60
CA HIS A 198 -21.48 -30.36 -2.07
C HIS A 198 -22.69 -30.64 -2.94
N THR A 199 -23.86 -30.74 -2.32
CA THR A 199 -25.14 -30.91 -3.02
C THR A 199 -26.23 -30.19 -2.27
N TYR A 200 -26.98 -29.35 -2.98
CA TYR A 200 -28.16 -28.65 -2.48
C TYR A 200 -29.23 -28.60 -3.57
N GLY A 201 -30.36 -27.97 -3.27
CA GLY A 201 -31.39 -27.72 -4.28
C GLY A 201 -32.43 -26.72 -3.81
N THR A 202 -33.03 -26.04 -4.77
CA THR A 202 -34.18 -25.15 -4.56
C THR A 202 -35.46 -25.81 -5.08
N PHE A 203 -36.61 -25.18 -4.88
CA PHE A 203 -37.86 -25.68 -5.45
C PHE A 203 -37.82 -25.76 -6.99
N SER A 204 -37.16 -24.79 -7.63
CA SER A 204 -37.02 -24.71 -9.08
C SER A 204 -35.98 -25.69 -9.64
N TYR A 205 -34.91 -25.94 -8.89
CA TYR A 205 -33.77 -26.77 -9.29
C TYR A 205 -33.34 -27.68 -8.13
N PRO A 206 -33.87 -28.91 -8.06
CA PRO A 206 -33.86 -29.68 -6.81
C PRO A 206 -32.53 -30.37 -6.49
N ASN A 207 -31.56 -30.44 -7.40
CA ASN A 207 -30.30 -31.18 -7.17
C ASN A 207 -29.14 -30.58 -7.97
N GLN A 208 -28.38 -29.69 -7.34
CA GLN A 208 -27.16 -29.12 -7.88
C GLN A 208 -25.99 -29.68 -7.09
N THR A 209 -25.07 -30.33 -7.79
CA THR A 209 -23.93 -31.04 -7.20
C THR A 209 -22.64 -30.58 -7.84
N ALA A 210 -21.60 -30.41 -7.02
CA ALA A 210 -20.21 -30.24 -7.45
C ALA A 210 -19.31 -31.18 -6.64
N ASP A 211 -18.37 -31.85 -7.31
CA ASP A 211 -17.32 -32.65 -6.68
C ASP A 211 -15.98 -31.94 -6.86
N PHE A 212 -15.71 -30.99 -5.97
CA PHE A 212 -14.51 -30.16 -6.01
C PHE A 212 -13.23 -30.98 -5.85
N GLY A 213 -13.29 -32.07 -5.08
CA GLY A 213 -12.16 -32.98 -4.85
C GLY A 213 -11.82 -33.85 -6.06
N ALA A 214 -12.77 -34.07 -6.97
CA ALA A 214 -12.56 -34.81 -8.21
C ALA A 214 -12.26 -33.91 -9.43
N THR A 215 -12.56 -32.60 -9.35
CA THR A 215 -12.35 -31.66 -10.46
C THR A 215 -10.95 -31.06 -10.45
N THR A 216 -10.28 -31.09 -11.61
CA THR A 216 -9.02 -30.37 -11.84
C THR A 216 -9.29 -29.10 -12.64
N TYR A 217 -9.02 -27.94 -12.04
CA TYR A 217 -9.19 -26.64 -12.69
C TYR A 217 -7.99 -26.31 -13.57
N VAL A 218 -8.20 -26.33 -14.89
CA VAL A 218 -7.15 -26.08 -15.89
C VAL A 218 -7.10 -24.59 -16.23
N TRP A 219 -6.44 -23.82 -15.38
CA TRP A 219 -6.45 -22.35 -15.43
C TRP A 219 -5.98 -21.76 -16.77
N ASP A 220 -5.02 -22.39 -17.45
CA ASP A 220 -4.54 -21.95 -18.77
C ASP A 220 -5.64 -22.02 -19.85
N SER A 221 -6.65 -22.87 -19.66
CA SER A 221 -7.81 -22.98 -20.55
C SER A 221 -8.94 -21.99 -20.22
N MET A 222 -8.75 -21.14 -19.20
CA MET A 222 -9.70 -20.12 -18.78
C MET A 222 -9.12 -18.72 -19.11
N PRO A 223 -9.32 -18.20 -20.33
CA PRO A 223 -8.78 -16.90 -20.72
C PRO A 223 -9.45 -15.75 -19.95
N ASN A 224 -8.81 -14.58 -19.96
CA ASN A 224 -9.29 -13.38 -19.27
C ASN A 224 -10.65 -12.88 -19.77
N SER A 225 -10.99 -13.16 -21.02
CA SER A 225 -12.28 -12.81 -21.63
C SER A 225 -12.62 -13.85 -22.69
N ILE A 226 -13.92 -14.05 -22.92
CA ILE A 226 -14.44 -14.97 -23.93
C ILE A 226 -15.56 -14.32 -24.74
N ASN A 227 -15.70 -14.79 -25.97
CA ASN A 227 -16.78 -14.43 -26.90
C ASN A 227 -17.43 -15.67 -27.55
N ASP A 228 -17.08 -16.86 -27.05
CA ASP A 228 -17.62 -18.15 -27.45
C ASP A 228 -17.61 -19.09 -26.23
N ASP A 229 -18.33 -20.21 -26.31
CA ASP A 229 -18.49 -21.15 -25.21
C ASP A 229 -17.14 -21.67 -24.70
N ASN A 230 -16.94 -21.64 -23.37
CA ASN A 230 -15.77 -22.20 -22.72
C ASN A 230 -16.20 -23.12 -21.56
N GLU A 231 -16.07 -24.43 -21.77
CA GLU A 231 -16.52 -25.43 -20.80
C GLU A 231 -15.77 -25.36 -19.46
N TYR A 232 -14.50 -24.97 -19.46
CA TYR A 232 -13.68 -24.85 -18.24
C TYR A 232 -14.18 -23.71 -17.36
N ILE A 233 -14.47 -22.54 -17.96
CA ILE A 233 -15.05 -21.40 -17.24
C ILE A 233 -16.46 -21.75 -16.77
N ALA A 234 -17.26 -22.39 -17.62
CA ALA A 234 -18.63 -22.76 -17.28
C ALA A 234 -18.72 -23.77 -16.12
N GLU A 235 -17.89 -24.81 -16.12
CA GLU A 235 -17.77 -25.76 -15.01
C GLU A 235 -17.33 -25.04 -13.73
N PHE A 236 -16.29 -24.21 -13.83
CA PHE A 236 -15.73 -23.52 -12.70
C PHE A 236 -16.72 -22.54 -12.06
N LEU A 237 -17.40 -21.70 -12.84
CA LEU A 237 -18.42 -20.77 -12.33
C LEU A 237 -19.64 -21.51 -11.78
N TYR A 238 -20.02 -22.65 -12.37
CA TYR A 238 -21.06 -23.50 -11.79
C TYR A 238 -20.63 -24.08 -10.43
N HIS A 239 -19.37 -24.53 -10.29
CA HIS A 239 -18.83 -24.98 -9.00
C HIS A 239 -18.82 -23.85 -7.97
N CYS A 240 -18.42 -22.63 -8.36
CA CYS A 240 -18.51 -21.45 -7.51
C CYS A 240 -19.96 -21.22 -7.05
N GLY A 241 -20.94 -21.28 -7.95
CA GLY A 241 -22.36 -21.16 -7.61
C GLY A 241 -22.85 -22.25 -6.67
N VAL A 242 -22.48 -23.52 -6.92
CA VAL A 242 -22.86 -24.63 -6.05
C VAL A 242 -22.27 -24.46 -4.65
N SER A 243 -21.02 -24.01 -4.53
CA SER A 243 -20.33 -23.86 -3.24
C SER A 243 -21.00 -22.84 -2.29
N VAL A 244 -21.87 -21.98 -2.80
CA VAL A 244 -22.55 -20.92 -2.05
C VAL A 244 -24.08 -21.05 -2.07
N ASP A 245 -24.59 -22.26 -2.34
CA ASP A 245 -26.03 -22.54 -2.41
C ASP A 245 -26.81 -21.57 -3.33
N MET A 246 -26.23 -21.23 -4.50
CA MET A 246 -26.79 -20.26 -5.44
C MET A 246 -28.26 -20.51 -5.76
N ASP A 247 -29.12 -19.52 -5.55
CA ASP A 247 -30.50 -19.54 -6.06
C ASP A 247 -30.47 -19.23 -7.56
N PHE A 248 -30.19 -20.26 -8.37
CA PHE A 248 -30.11 -20.14 -9.82
C PHE A 248 -31.45 -19.68 -10.40
N ALA A 249 -31.44 -18.59 -11.16
CA ALA A 249 -32.61 -18.11 -11.90
C ALA A 249 -32.25 -17.47 -13.25
N PHE A 250 -33.26 -17.39 -14.11
CA PHE A 250 -33.13 -16.88 -15.48
C PHE A 250 -33.07 -15.36 -15.56
N ASP A 251 -33.58 -14.67 -14.54
CA ASP A 251 -33.66 -13.22 -14.40
C ASP A 251 -32.64 -12.64 -13.39
N GLY A 252 -31.84 -13.51 -12.77
CA GLY A 252 -30.73 -13.14 -11.90
C GLY A 252 -30.50 -14.19 -10.82
N SER A 253 -29.29 -14.73 -10.72
CA SER A 253 -28.95 -15.74 -9.70
C SER A 253 -28.26 -15.10 -8.50
N GLY A 254 -28.68 -15.45 -7.28
CA GLY A 254 -28.22 -14.81 -6.05
C GLY A 254 -27.73 -15.79 -4.97
N ALA A 255 -26.78 -15.35 -4.16
CA ALA A 255 -26.23 -16.09 -3.00
C ALA A 255 -25.76 -15.10 -1.93
N GLN A 256 -25.44 -15.58 -0.72
CA GLN A 256 -24.87 -14.74 0.34
C GLN A 256 -23.34 -14.65 0.19
N THR A 257 -22.78 -13.47 0.46
CA THR A 257 -21.32 -13.27 0.43
C THR A 257 -20.61 -13.91 1.62
N THR A 258 -21.31 -14.13 2.74
CA THR A 258 -20.78 -14.92 3.86
C THR A 258 -20.47 -16.36 3.46
N ASP A 259 -21.31 -16.95 2.61
CA ASP A 259 -21.14 -18.33 2.15
C ASP A 259 -19.93 -18.43 1.21
N ALA A 260 -19.63 -17.36 0.45
CA ALA A 260 -18.44 -17.30 -0.38
C ALA A 260 -17.14 -17.35 0.45
N ARG A 261 -17.11 -16.72 1.63
CA ARG A 261 -15.97 -16.81 2.55
C ARG A 261 -15.73 -18.25 2.97
N ASP A 262 -16.78 -18.93 3.41
CA ASP A 262 -16.71 -20.33 3.84
C ASP A 262 -16.29 -21.22 2.65
N ALA A 263 -16.84 -20.99 1.46
CA ALA A 263 -16.52 -21.75 0.26
C ALA A 263 -15.05 -21.64 -0.18
N PHE A 264 -14.45 -20.45 -0.08
CA PHE A 264 -13.02 -20.25 -0.35
C PHE A 264 -12.17 -21.25 0.47
N VAL A 265 -12.48 -21.41 1.76
CA VAL A 265 -11.75 -22.29 2.67
C VAL A 265 -12.16 -23.76 2.47
N ASP A 266 -13.46 -24.03 2.55
CA ASP A 266 -14.01 -25.39 2.65
C ASP A 266 -13.89 -26.18 1.36
N TYR A 267 -13.99 -25.53 0.19
CA TYR A 267 -13.99 -26.22 -1.11
C TYR A 267 -12.79 -25.84 -1.98
N PHE A 268 -12.27 -24.62 -1.84
CA PHE A 268 -11.22 -24.09 -2.71
C PHE A 268 -9.83 -23.95 -2.04
N LYS A 269 -9.66 -24.40 -0.79
CA LYS A 269 -8.37 -24.48 -0.09
C LYS A 269 -7.65 -23.13 0.09
N TYR A 270 -8.39 -22.04 0.17
CA TYR A 270 -7.83 -20.75 0.57
C TYR A 270 -7.51 -20.75 2.06
N SER A 271 -6.66 -19.80 2.48
CA SER A 271 -6.23 -19.63 3.87
C SER A 271 -7.41 -19.49 4.83
N ASP A 272 -7.32 -20.13 6.00
CA ASP A 272 -8.38 -20.15 7.02
C ASP A 272 -8.57 -18.81 7.74
N TYR A 273 -7.57 -17.94 7.69
CA TYR A 273 -7.67 -16.57 8.17
C TYR A 273 -8.45 -15.64 7.24
N CYS A 274 -8.89 -16.11 6.06
CA CYS A 274 -9.82 -15.35 5.21
C CYS A 274 -11.09 -14.98 6.01
N PHE A 275 -11.52 -13.72 5.95
CA PHE A 275 -12.64 -13.23 6.76
C PHE A 275 -13.56 -12.28 6.00
N HIS A 276 -14.84 -12.34 6.35
CA HIS A 276 -15.87 -11.42 5.85
C HIS A 276 -16.04 -10.27 6.85
N LEU A 277 -16.03 -9.03 6.37
CA LEU A 277 -16.20 -7.85 7.19
C LEU A 277 -17.24 -6.89 6.59
N GLU A 278 -18.17 -6.45 7.43
CA GLU A 278 -19.18 -5.44 7.12
C GLU A 278 -18.58 -4.03 7.33
N LYS A 279 -18.81 -3.11 6.38
CA LYS A 279 -18.39 -1.71 6.52
C LYS A 279 -19.18 -0.98 7.61
N THR A 280 -20.41 -1.44 7.90
CA THR A 280 -21.32 -0.79 8.85
C THR A 280 -20.67 -0.63 10.23
N GLY A 281 -20.52 0.62 10.68
CA GLY A 281 -19.93 0.95 11.98
C GLY A 281 -18.41 1.18 11.96
N ILE A 282 -17.75 1.05 10.81
CA ILE A 282 -16.33 1.34 10.60
C ILE A 282 -16.18 2.75 10.02
N MET A 283 -15.19 3.50 10.51
CA MET A 283 -14.85 4.83 9.96
C MET A 283 -14.29 4.67 8.54
N ASP A 284 -14.64 5.58 7.62
CA ASP A 284 -14.21 5.53 6.22
C ASP A 284 -12.69 5.38 6.08
N GLN A 285 -11.90 6.16 6.84
CA GLN A 285 -10.44 6.05 6.79
C GLN A 285 -9.92 4.67 7.19
N SER A 286 -10.47 4.06 8.25
CA SER A 286 -10.05 2.72 8.67
C SER A 286 -10.42 1.64 7.64
N TRP A 287 -11.52 1.85 6.92
CA TRP A 287 -11.93 0.98 5.84
C TRP A 287 -11.02 1.14 4.61
N TYR A 288 -10.64 2.38 4.28
CA TYR A 288 -9.72 2.67 3.18
C TYR A 288 -8.32 2.12 3.47
N ASP A 289 -7.82 2.29 4.69
CA ASP A 289 -6.53 1.75 5.12
C ASP A 289 -6.50 0.21 5.01
N LEU A 290 -7.60 -0.47 5.34
CA LEU A 290 -7.72 -1.92 5.19
C LEU A 290 -7.72 -2.36 3.72
N ILE A 291 -8.48 -1.65 2.85
CA ILE A 291 -8.48 -1.92 1.41
C ILE A 291 -7.09 -1.67 0.81
N GLU A 292 -6.45 -0.57 1.18
CA GLU A 292 -5.09 -0.22 0.74
C GLU A 292 -4.10 -1.34 1.10
N ASN A 293 -4.15 -1.84 2.34
CA ASN A 293 -3.29 -2.92 2.80
C ASN A 293 -3.49 -4.23 2.01
N GLU A 294 -4.73 -4.63 1.72
CA GLU A 294 -5.01 -5.81 0.88
C GLU A 294 -4.45 -5.67 -0.54
N LEU A 295 -4.73 -4.52 -1.17
CA LEU A 295 -4.33 -4.26 -2.54
C LEU A 295 -2.80 -4.15 -2.67
N GLN A 296 -2.13 -3.52 -1.71
CA GLN A 296 -0.66 -3.46 -1.66
C GLN A 296 -0.06 -4.84 -1.43
N SER A 297 -0.75 -5.70 -0.68
CA SER A 297 -0.41 -7.12 -0.51
C SER A 297 -0.78 -7.99 -1.73
N LYS A 298 -1.20 -7.37 -2.84
CA LYS A 298 -1.58 -8.01 -4.10
C LYS A 298 -2.74 -8.99 -3.93
N ARG A 299 -3.71 -8.67 -3.06
CA ARG A 299 -4.94 -9.45 -2.85
C ARG A 299 -6.16 -8.67 -3.36
N PRO A 300 -6.82 -9.11 -4.44
CA PRO A 300 -8.09 -8.53 -4.86
C PRO A 300 -9.19 -8.92 -3.88
N ILE A 301 -10.07 -7.98 -3.58
CA ILE A 301 -11.09 -8.10 -2.54
C ILE A 301 -12.41 -8.44 -3.21
N MET A 302 -12.98 -9.60 -2.89
CA MET A 302 -14.38 -9.85 -3.24
C MET A 302 -15.26 -8.93 -2.41
N TYR A 303 -16.05 -8.09 -3.07
CA TYR A 303 -16.78 -7.00 -2.45
C TYR A 303 -18.27 -7.06 -2.80
N ARG A 304 -19.11 -6.44 -1.98
CA ARG A 304 -20.54 -6.29 -2.24
C ARG A 304 -21.08 -4.93 -1.84
N GLY A 305 -22.23 -4.61 -2.41
CA GLY A 305 -23.06 -3.49 -1.98
C GLY A 305 -24.54 -3.72 -2.31
N PHE A 306 -25.37 -2.87 -1.73
CA PHE A 306 -26.83 -2.88 -1.85
C PHE A 306 -27.37 -1.49 -2.21
N GLY A 307 -28.61 -1.47 -2.68
CA GLY A 307 -29.39 -0.26 -2.94
C GLY A 307 -30.57 -0.60 -3.85
N SER A 308 -30.31 -0.70 -5.16
CA SER A 308 -31.28 -1.18 -6.15
C SER A 308 -31.52 -2.70 -6.09
N GLY A 309 -30.63 -3.41 -5.39
CA GLY A 309 -30.57 -4.85 -5.17
C GLY A 309 -29.20 -5.17 -4.57
N GLY A 310 -28.99 -6.40 -4.12
CA GLY A 310 -27.65 -6.85 -3.72
C GLY A 310 -26.82 -7.23 -4.94
N HIS A 311 -25.56 -6.82 -4.99
CA HIS A 311 -24.63 -7.23 -6.04
C HIS A 311 -23.24 -7.51 -5.47
N ALA A 312 -22.54 -8.48 -6.05
CA ALA A 312 -21.18 -8.85 -5.70
C ALA A 312 -20.26 -8.60 -6.90
N PHE A 313 -19.08 -8.08 -6.62
CA PHE A 313 -18.09 -7.60 -7.59
C PHE A 313 -16.69 -7.68 -6.96
N VAL A 314 -15.64 -7.28 -7.69
CA VAL A 314 -14.27 -7.33 -7.18
C VAL A 314 -13.70 -5.92 -7.10
N LEU A 315 -13.16 -5.57 -5.93
CA LEU A 315 -12.35 -4.37 -5.71
C LEU A 315 -10.88 -4.77 -5.85
N ASP A 316 -10.20 -4.25 -6.86
CA ASP A 316 -8.87 -4.75 -7.26
C ASP A 316 -7.85 -3.66 -7.56
N GLY A 317 -8.14 -2.40 -7.25
CA GLY A 317 -7.19 -1.31 -7.42
C GLY A 317 -7.62 -0.06 -6.68
N MET A 318 -6.75 0.93 -6.61
CA MET A 318 -7.07 2.23 -6.02
C MET A 318 -6.22 3.36 -6.58
N GLN A 319 -6.77 4.56 -6.61
CA GLN A 319 -6.07 5.79 -6.97
C GLN A 319 -6.48 6.92 -6.02
N ASN A 320 -5.53 7.80 -5.73
CA ASN A 320 -5.73 8.98 -4.87
C ASN A 320 -6.30 8.64 -3.47
N SER A 321 -6.04 7.42 -2.99
CA SER A 321 -6.47 6.90 -1.67
C SER A 321 -7.96 6.66 -1.42
N ASP A 322 -8.88 7.23 -2.20
CA ASP A 322 -10.33 7.12 -1.97
C ASP A 322 -11.15 6.71 -3.22
N HIS A 323 -10.50 6.60 -4.38
CA HIS A 323 -11.10 6.06 -5.58
C HIS A 323 -10.66 4.62 -5.78
N PHE A 324 -11.60 3.69 -5.73
CA PHE A 324 -11.33 2.25 -5.81
C PHE A 324 -11.73 1.72 -7.18
N HIS A 325 -10.87 0.89 -7.77
CA HIS A 325 -11.18 0.20 -8.99
C HIS A 325 -12.10 -0.97 -8.71
N PHE A 326 -13.15 -1.10 -9.52
CA PHE A 326 -14.10 -2.19 -9.44
C PHE A 326 -14.23 -2.92 -10.77
N ASN A 327 -14.19 -4.24 -10.69
CA ASN A 327 -14.62 -5.14 -11.74
C ASN A 327 -16.02 -5.67 -11.41
N TRP A 328 -17.02 -5.28 -12.20
CA TRP A 328 -18.43 -5.56 -11.91
C TRP A 328 -18.91 -6.95 -12.33
N GLY A 329 -18.08 -7.71 -13.05
CA GLY A 329 -18.44 -9.04 -13.57
C GLY A 329 -19.44 -8.98 -14.73
N TRP A 330 -19.33 -7.95 -15.58
CA TRP A 330 -20.20 -7.69 -16.73
C TRP A 330 -19.37 -7.44 -18.01
N SER A 331 -18.50 -8.38 -18.38
CA SER A 331 -17.70 -8.26 -19.62
C SER A 331 -16.82 -6.99 -19.71
N GLY A 332 -16.43 -6.43 -18.57
CA GLY A 332 -15.66 -5.18 -18.49
C GLY A 332 -16.48 -3.89 -18.61
N TYR A 333 -17.79 -3.98 -18.81
CA TYR A 333 -18.67 -2.81 -18.81
C TYR A 333 -18.67 -2.14 -17.44
N TYR A 334 -18.45 -0.82 -17.46
CA TYR A 334 -18.37 0.07 -16.29
C TYR A 334 -17.21 -0.20 -15.32
N ASN A 335 -16.31 -1.13 -15.63
CA ASN A 335 -15.08 -1.28 -14.85
C ASN A 335 -14.35 0.06 -14.82
N GLY A 336 -13.85 0.43 -13.65
CA GLY A 336 -13.24 1.72 -13.46
C GLY A 336 -13.15 2.11 -12.00
N TYR A 337 -12.74 3.35 -11.78
CA TYR A 337 -12.52 3.91 -10.44
C TYR A 337 -13.76 4.65 -9.94
N PHE A 338 -14.21 4.32 -8.73
CA PHE A 338 -15.38 4.89 -8.07
C PHE A 338 -15.06 5.21 -6.60
N ILE A 339 -15.71 6.24 -6.06
CA ILE A 339 -15.73 6.48 -4.61
C ILE A 339 -16.79 5.58 -3.94
N LEU A 340 -16.53 5.11 -2.71
CA LEU A 340 -17.47 4.19 -2.02
C LEU A 340 -18.83 4.82 -1.72
N SER A 341 -18.93 6.14 -1.66
CA SER A 341 -20.20 6.86 -1.50
C SER A 341 -21.01 6.97 -2.80
N ASN A 342 -20.47 6.47 -3.92
CA ASN A 342 -21.11 6.47 -5.23
C ASN A 342 -20.72 5.22 -6.06
N LEU A 343 -21.14 4.04 -5.58
CA LEU A 343 -21.02 2.75 -6.25
C LEU A 343 -22.24 2.49 -7.14
N SER A 344 -22.41 3.26 -8.21
CA SER A 344 -23.62 3.19 -9.02
C SER A 344 -23.40 2.80 -10.50
N PRO A 345 -22.68 1.71 -10.81
CA PRO A 345 -22.37 1.34 -12.19
C PRO A 345 -23.64 1.00 -12.98
N GLY A 346 -23.76 1.52 -14.21
CA GLY A 346 -24.90 1.22 -15.08
C GLY A 346 -26.26 1.45 -14.40
N GLY A 347 -26.37 2.34 -13.43
CA GLY A 347 -27.63 2.76 -12.84
C GLY A 347 -28.23 1.91 -11.78
N SER A 348 -27.52 0.86 -11.43
CA SER A 348 -27.78 0.12 -10.20
C SER A 348 -27.05 0.83 -9.07
N ASP A 349 -27.73 1.05 -7.94
CA ASP A 349 -27.13 1.62 -6.73
C ASP A 349 -26.65 0.50 -5.79
N PHE A 350 -25.36 0.51 -5.44
CA PHE A 350 -24.71 -0.40 -4.50
C PHE A 350 -24.00 0.33 -3.34
N THR A 351 -24.39 1.57 -3.05
CA THR A 351 -23.73 2.41 -2.04
C THR A 351 -23.98 2.00 -0.59
N THR A 352 -25.01 1.22 -0.32
CA THR A 352 -25.42 0.84 1.05
C THR A 352 -25.02 -0.59 1.37
N ASP A 353 -25.02 -0.94 2.67
CA ASP A 353 -24.73 -2.29 3.17
C ASP A 353 -23.50 -2.94 2.47
N GLN A 354 -22.38 -2.23 2.54
CA GLN A 354 -21.14 -2.68 1.90
C GLN A 354 -20.40 -3.68 2.79
N ALA A 355 -19.81 -4.69 2.17
CA ALA A 355 -18.95 -5.65 2.84
C ALA A 355 -17.89 -6.19 1.87
N GLY A 356 -16.81 -6.73 2.43
CA GLY A 356 -15.74 -7.36 1.67
C GLY A 356 -15.27 -8.66 2.33
N ILE A 357 -14.64 -9.51 1.53
CA ILE A 357 -13.91 -10.69 1.98
C ILE A 357 -12.41 -10.40 1.81
N PHE A 358 -11.70 -10.39 2.93
CA PHE A 358 -10.30 -9.99 3.06
C PHE A 358 -9.43 -11.21 3.36
N GLY A 359 -8.15 -11.15 3.02
CA GLY A 359 -7.22 -12.27 3.23
C GLY A 359 -7.47 -13.46 2.30
N VAL A 360 -8.14 -13.23 1.17
CA VAL A 360 -8.36 -14.27 0.15
C VAL A 360 -7.05 -14.54 -0.58
N GLU A 361 -6.28 -15.49 -0.09
CA GLU A 361 -5.10 -16.01 -0.78
C GLU A 361 -4.97 -17.53 -0.68
N PRO A 362 -4.27 -18.18 -1.62
CA PRO A 362 -4.00 -19.61 -1.56
C PRO A 362 -3.41 -20.03 -0.20
N ALA A 363 -3.92 -21.10 0.39
CA ALA A 363 -3.28 -21.68 1.57
C ALA A 363 -1.93 -22.27 1.15
N GLU A 364 -0.86 -21.60 1.53
CA GLU A 364 0.48 -22.17 1.47
C GLU A 364 0.80 -22.87 2.79
N THR A 365 1.74 -23.81 2.76
CA THR A 365 2.41 -24.17 4.01
C THR A 365 3.21 -22.96 4.44
N ASP A 366 2.86 -22.30 5.55
CA ASP A 366 3.58 -21.16 6.13
C ASP A 366 5.09 -21.42 6.13
N MET A 367 5.78 -20.91 5.11
CA MET A 367 7.20 -21.13 4.97
C MET A 367 7.88 -20.07 5.82
N VAL A 368 8.38 -20.48 6.98
CA VAL A 368 9.09 -19.57 7.86
C VAL A 368 10.52 -19.45 7.36
N TYR A 369 10.82 -18.35 6.68
CA TYR A 369 12.12 -18.06 6.08
C TYR A 369 13.22 -17.79 7.12
N CYS A 370 12.84 -17.32 8.31
CA CYS A 370 13.77 -17.03 9.40
C CYS A 370 13.18 -17.40 10.78
N GLN A 371 13.96 -18.11 11.60
CA GLN A 371 13.53 -18.58 12.94
C GLN A 371 14.58 -18.41 14.04
N SER A 372 15.69 -17.74 13.76
CA SER A 372 16.79 -17.65 14.71
C SER A 372 17.46 -16.28 14.68
N GLN A 373 18.24 -16.02 15.72
CA GLN A 373 19.07 -14.83 15.77
C GLN A 373 20.35 -15.05 14.97
N THR A 374 20.57 -14.20 13.97
CA THR A 374 21.84 -14.12 13.24
C THR A 374 22.69 -13.01 13.85
N VAL A 375 23.99 -13.25 14.05
CA VAL A 375 24.94 -12.23 14.51
C VAL A 375 25.81 -11.78 13.34
N LEU A 376 25.79 -10.48 13.06
CA LEU A 376 26.46 -9.86 11.92
C LEU A 376 27.61 -9.00 12.43
N THR A 377 28.84 -9.34 12.02
CA THR A 377 30.08 -8.70 12.51
C THR A 377 30.82 -7.92 11.43
N ALA A 378 30.35 -7.97 10.19
CA ALA A 378 30.87 -7.15 9.10
C ALA A 378 30.52 -5.67 9.33
N VAL A 379 31.34 -4.74 8.83
CA VAL A 379 31.04 -3.30 8.91
C VAL A 379 29.87 -2.86 8.04
N SER A 380 29.43 -3.72 7.14
CA SER A 380 28.25 -3.51 6.31
C SER A 380 27.75 -4.85 5.81
N ASP A 381 26.44 -5.00 5.71
CA ASP A 381 25.81 -6.18 5.10
C ASP A 381 24.36 -5.86 4.70
N THR A 382 23.71 -6.82 4.05
CA THR A 382 22.28 -6.81 3.73
C THR A 382 21.53 -7.78 4.63
N ILE A 383 20.41 -7.34 5.18
CA ILE A 383 19.45 -8.15 5.93
C ILE A 383 18.18 -8.26 5.09
N SER A 384 17.65 -9.48 4.96
CA SER A 384 16.34 -9.75 4.37
C SER A 384 15.60 -10.74 5.27
N ASP A 385 14.28 -10.65 5.30
CA ASP A 385 13.42 -11.64 5.95
C ASP A 385 13.45 -13.01 5.22
N GLY A 386 13.92 -13.04 3.98
CA GLY A 386 14.23 -14.25 3.23
C GLY A 386 13.12 -14.72 2.28
N SER A 387 12.00 -13.99 2.21
CA SER A 387 10.87 -14.26 1.30
C SER A 387 11.21 -14.08 -0.19
N GLY A 388 12.09 -13.13 -0.51
CA GLY A 388 12.47 -12.84 -1.89
C GLY A 388 11.30 -12.25 -2.70
N GLU A 389 10.91 -12.90 -3.80
CA GLU A 389 9.75 -12.48 -4.60
C GLU A 389 8.41 -13.03 -4.04
N GLU A 390 8.49 -13.93 -3.06
CA GLU A 390 7.34 -14.51 -2.38
C GLU A 390 6.89 -13.63 -1.19
N ARG A 391 5.77 -13.99 -0.56
CA ARG A 391 5.32 -13.34 0.68
C ARG A 391 6.01 -13.92 1.91
N TYR A 392 6.25 -13.11 2.94
CA TYR A 392 6.82 -13.60 4.20
C TYR A 392 5.89 -14.58 4.93
N GLY A 393 6.44 -15.46 5.76
CA GLY A 393 5.63 -16.44 6.50
C GLY A 393 4.93 -15.84 7.72
N ASN A 394 3.71 -16.29 8.01
CA ASN A 394 3.02 -16.00 9.27
C ASN A 394 3.77 -16.65 10.44
N ASN A 395 3.55 -16.15 11.65
CA ASN A 395 4.15 -16.61 12.90
C ASN A 395 5.69 -16.61 12.89
N SER A 396 6.30 -15.71 12.12
CA SER A 396 7.74 -15.56 12.00
C SER A 396 8.31 -14.80 13.19
N THR A 397 9.53 -15.15 13.60
CA THR A 397 10.27 -14.47 14.66
C THR A 397 11.74 -14.44 14.28
N CYS A 398 12.18 -13.31 13.73
CA CYS A 398 13.48 -13.18 13.09
C CYS A 398 14.31 -12.08 13.73
N LYS A 399 15.56 -12.38 14.08
CA LYS A 399 16.44 -11.45 14.78
C LYS A 399 17.78 -11.33 14.06
N TRP A 400 18.26 -10.11 13.86
CA TRP A 400 19.59 -9.83 13.35
C TRP A 400 20.30 -8.89 14.31
N LEU A 401 21.29 -9.42 15.02
CA LEU A 401 22.17 -8.66 15.90
C LEU A 401 23.35 -8.13 15.09
N ILE A 402 23.30 -6.85 14.76
CA ILE A 402 24.40 -6.11 14.14
C ILE A 402 25.39 -5.75 15.25
N GLN A 403 26.57 -6.35 15.24
CA GLN A 403 27.64 -6.11 16.22
C GLN A 403 29.03 -6.12 15.56
N PRO A 404 29.35 -5.15 14.68
CA PRO A 404 30.67 -5.03 14.09
C PRO A 404 31.68 -4.58 15.16
N PRO A 405 32.90 -5.16 15.21
CA PRO A 405 33.93 -4.72 16.14
C PRO A 405 34.26 -3.23 15.96
N GLY A 406 34.18 -2.47 17.05
CA GLY A 406 34.49 -1.03 17.03
C GLY A 406 33.44 -0.17 16.35
N ALA A 407 32.17 -0.59 16.29
CA ALA A 407 31.09 0.30 15.85
C ALA A 407 30.82 1.41 16.88
N GLY A 408 30.69 2.65 16.42
CA GLY A 408 30.23 3.79 17.26
C GLY A 408 28.85 4.28 16.88
N LEU A 409 28.53 4.16 15.60
CA LEU A 409 27.25 4.52 15.01
C LEU A 409 26.94 3.52 13.89
N ILE A 410 25.72 2.99 13.90
CA ILE A 410 25.19 2.08 12.88
C ILE A 410 24.07 2.80 12.13
N TYR A 411 24.19 2.84 10.81
CA TYR A 411 23.20 3.36 9.87
C TYR A 411 22.41 2.19 9.30
N ILE A 412 21.09 2.24 9.38
CA ILE A 412 20.18 1.24 8.83
C ILE A 412 19.32 1.91 7.76
N HIS A 413 19.35 1.35 6.56
CA HIS A 413 18.64 1.86 5.41
C HIS A 413 17.81 0.73 4.76
N PHE A 414 16.49 0.86 4.82
CA PHE A 414 15.58 -0.04 4.13
C PHE A 414 15.63 0.23 2.62
N LEU A 415 15.80 -0.84 1.84
CA LEU A 415 15.70 -0.79 0.38
C LEU A 415 14.26 -1.04 -0.05
N GLU A 416 13.61 -2.02 0.60
CA GLU A 416 12.25 -2.46 0.34
C GLU A 416 11.56 -2.73 1.68
N LEU A 417 10.27 -2.41 1.75
CA LEU A 417 9.43 -2.67 2.91
C LEU A 417 8.00 -2.87 2.43
N GLU A 418 7.48 -4.07 2.62
CA GLU A 418 6.12 -4.49 2.35
C GLU A 418 5.67 -5.41 3.49
N THR A 419 5.26 -4.82 4.63
CA THR A 419 4.73 -5.56 5.77
C THR A 419 3.31 -5.13 6.10
N GLU A 420 2.54 -5.99 6.78
CA GLU A 420 1.23 -5.59 7.27
C GLU A 420 1.36 -4.37 8.18
N LYS A 421 0.70 -3.28 7.79
CA LYS A 421 0.83 -1.98 8.44
C LYS A 421 0.32 -2.07 9.88
N ASP A 422 1.16 -1.62 10.81
CA ASP A 422 0.91 -1.59 12.26
C ASP A 422 0.71 -2.96 12.95
N ILE A 423 0.69 -4.08 12.21
CA ILE A 423 0.50 -5.44 12.75
C ILE A 423 1.79 -6.26 12.71
N ASP A 424 2.51 -6.23 11.58
CA ASP A 424 3.78 -6.96 11.36
C ASP A 424 4.99 -6.02 11.25
N PRO A 425 5.39 -5.34 12.33
CA PRO A 425 6.47 -4.36 12.29
C PRO A 425 7.87 -5.00 12.36
N VAL A 426 8.81 -4.29 11.73
CA VAL A 426 10.25 -4.44 11.95
C VAL A 426 10.67 -3.45 13.03
N TYR A 427 11.11 -3.99 14.17
CA TYR A 427 11.64 -3.23 15.29
C TYR A 427 13.15 -3.07 15.19
N VAL A 428 13.65 -1.90 15.57
CA VAL A 428 15.09 -1.62 15.71
C VAL A 428 15.38 -1.19 17.15
N PHE A 429 16.27 -1.90 17.83
CA PHE A 429 16.70 -1.59 19.20
C PHE A 429 18.17 -1.16 19.25
N ASN A 430 18.48 -0.22 20.14
CA ASN A 430 19.83 0.21 20.45
C ASN A 430 20.45 -0.69 21.53
N GLY A 431 21.04 -1.80 21.11
CA GLY A 431 21.63 -2.78 22.01
C GLY A 431 21.64 -4.18 21.41
N THR A 432 21.50 -5.18 22.29
CA THR A 432 21.65 -6.60 21.93
C THR A 432 20.37 -7.41 22.14
N SER A 433 19.33 -6.82 22.76
CA SER A 433 18.11 -7.53 23.13
C SER A 433 16.87 -6.65 23.03
N THR A 434 15.69 -7.26 23.07
CA THR A 434 14.40 -6.56 23.04
C THR A 434 14.06 -5.83 24.35
N SER A 435 14.91 -5.90 25.38
CA SER A 435 14.79 -5.07 26.58
C SER A 435 15.57 -3.75 26.48
N ASP A 436 16.40 -3.60 25.44
CA ASP A 436 17.15 -2.38 25.19
C ASP A 436 16.26 -1.29 24.57
N PRO A 437 16.68 -0.01 24.54
CA PRO A 437 15.84 1.06 24.01
C PRO A 437 15.45 0.85 22.54
N MET A 438 14.15 0.86 22.25
CA MET A 438 13.63 0.84 20.88
C MET A 438 13.90 2.19 20.20
N VAL A 439 14.52 2.14 19.03
CA VAL A 439 14.86 3.31 18.20
C VAL A 439 13.80 3.56 17.15
N ALA A 440 13.30 2.49 16.52
CA ALA A 440 12.30 2.58 15.47
C ALA A 440 11.37 1.36 15.49
N MET A 441 10.14 1.60 15.03
CA MET A 441 9.14 0.59 14.68
C MET A 441 8.66 0.95 13.27
N VAL A 442 8.90 0.06 12.32
CA VAL A 442 8.67 0.30 10.90
C VAL A 442 7.70 -0.74 10.37
N SER A 443 6.65 -0.34 9.67
CA SER A 443 5.66 -1.25 9.07
C SER A 443 4.99 -0.61 7.86
N GLY A 444 4.25 -1.41 7.08
CA GLY A 444 3.53 -0.95 5.89
C GLY A 444 4.40 -0.98 4.64
N PHE A 445 4.08 -0.10 3.69
CA PHE A 445 4.61 -0.12 2.33
C PHE A 445 5.44 1.14 1.99
N THR A 446 5.80 1.93 2.99
CA THR A 446 6.61 3.14 2.83
C THR A 446 7.96 2.97 3.49
N VAL A 447 9.02 2.97 2.68
CA VAL A 447 10.39 2.94 3.17
C VAL A 447 10.65 4.15 4.09
N PRO A 448 11.11 3.95 5.34
CA PRO A 448 11.38 5.04 6.28
C PRO A 448 12.64 5.82 5.89
N SER A 449 12.81 7.00 6.51
CA SER A 449 14.11 7.68 6.51
C SER A 449 15.18 6.81 7.19
N GLU A 450 16.45 7.03 6.84
CA GLU A 450 17.58 6.34 7.46
C GLU A 450 17.52 6.36 9.00
N ILE A 451 17.74 5.20 9.61
CA ILE A 451 17.67 5.01 11.05
C ILE A 451 19.09 4.97 11.60
N LEU A 452 19.35 5.77 12.63
CA LEU A 452 20.65 5.88 13.28
C LEU A 452 20.61 5.24 14.66
N VAL A 453 21.51 4.29 14.91
CA VAL A 453 21.65 3.61 16.21
C VAL A 453 23.01 3.94 16.82
N TRP A 454 23.00 4.65 17.94
CA TRP A 454 24.19 5.12 18.65
C TRP A 454 24.74 4.04 19.58
N GLY A 455 25.96 3.57 19.34
CA GLY A 455 26.59 2.54 20.15
C GLY A 455 27.10 1.35 19.32
N PRO A 456 27.64 0.32 19.99
CA PRO A 456 28.37 -0.75 19.32
C PRO A 456 27.47 -1.82 18.70
N SER A 457 26.17 -1.81 18.98
CA SER A 457 25.25 -2.87 18.58
C SER A 457 23.86 -2.34 18.25
N ALA A 458 23.21 -2.99 17.28
CA ALA A 458 21.81 -2.80 16.98
C ALA A 458 21.13 -4.17 16.83
N LEU A 459 19.90 -4.32 17.34
CA LEU A 459 19.08 -5.50 17.11
C LEU A 459 17.92 -5.13 16.18
N VAL A 460 17.88 -5.75 15.01
CA VAL A 460 16.70 -5.76 14.13
C VAL A 460 15.85 -6.97 14.50
N PHE A 461 14.56 -6.75 14.74
CA PHE A 461 13.61 -7.80 15.14
C PHE A 461 12.34 -7.70 14.31
N PHE A 462 12.06 -8.73 13.52
CA PHE A 462 10.83 -8.87 12.75
C PHE A 462 9.96 -9.95 13.37
N GLN A 463 8.69 -9.63 13.61
CA GLN A 463 7.70 -10.52 14.18
C GLN A 463 6.40 -10.39 13.41
N THR A 464 5.82 -11.53 13.03
CA THR A 464 4.55 -11.58 12.31
C THR A 464 3.48 -12.32 13.09
N ASP A 465 2.22 -11.98 12.84
CA ASP A 465 1.08 -12.62 13.47
C ASP A 465 0.59 -13.87 12.68
N GLN A 466 -0.67 -14.30 12.87
CA GLN A 466 -1.20 -15.53 12.27
C GLN A 466 -1.87 -15.31 10.91
N MET A 467 -2.04 -14.06 10.47
CA MET A 467 -2.95 -13.70 9.38
C MET A 467 -2.31 -12.62 8.51
N MET A 468 -2.63 -12.62 7.22
CA MET A 468 -2.18 -11.60 6.26
C MET A 468 -0.65 -11.45 6.15
N ARG A 469 -0.18 -11.35 4.92
CA ARG A 469 1.25 -11.20 4.65
C ARG A 469 1.48 -10.40 3.38
N ALA A 470 2.67 -9.87 3.22
CA ALA A 470 3.08 -9.05 2.08
C ALA A 470 4.51 -9.45 1.64
N GLY A 471 5.16 -8.64 0.79
CA GLY A 471 6.44 -8.99 0.16
C GLY A 471 7.63 -9.13 1.12
N GLY A 472 7.55 -8.62 2.34
CA GLY A 472 8.65 -8.68 3.32
C GLY A 472 9.52 -7.44 3.28
N PHE A 473 10.81 -7.57 3.58
CA PHE A 473 11.71 -6.42 3.54
C PHE A 473 13.15 -6.80 3.24
N THR A 474 13.84 -5.85 2.63
CA THR A 474 15.29 -5.89 2.50
C THR A 474 15.87 -4.57 3.01
N LEU A 475 16.89 -4.64 3.84
CA LEU A 475 17.61 -3.49 4.34
C LEU A 475 19.11 -3.69 4.25
N THR A 476 19.85 -2.59 4.26
CA THR A 476 21.30 -2.58 4.42
C THR A 476 21.66 -1.89 5.71
N TYR A 477 22.78 -2.30 6.30
CA TYR A 477 23.41 -1.51 7.34
C TYR A 477 24.85 -1.19 6.98
N THR A 478 25.32 -0.06 7.49
CA THR A 478 26.74 0.27 7.53
C THR A 478 27.07 0.74 8.95
N SER A 479 28.23 0.38 9.47
CA SER A 479 28.74 0.94 10.70
C SER A 479 29.88 1.89 10.38
N SER A 480 29.88 3.02 11.09
CA SER A 480 31.14 3.71 11.30
C SER A 480 32.01 2.78 12.15
N GLN A 481 33.16 2.39 11.62
CA GLN A 481 34.26 2.07 12.52
C GLN A 481 34.53 3.37 13.28
N VAL A 482 34.50 3.34 14.61
CA VAL A 482 34.92 4.51 15.38
C VAL A 482 36.31 4.90 14.90
N GLY A 483 36.39 6.01 14.18
CA GLY A 483 37.65 6.70 13.98
C GLY A 483 38.23 7.02 15.36
N LEU A 484 39.55 7.17 15.41
CA LEU A 484 40.33 7.44 16.62
C LEU A 484 39.90 8.69 17.41
N ASN A 485 38.84 9.41 17.05
CA ASN A 485 38.33 10.52 17.82
C ASN A 485 37.41 10.11 18.99
N GLU A 486 36.77 8.93 18.96
CA GLU A 486 35.86 8.51 20.06
C GLU A 486 36.45 7.47 21.03
N ALA A 487 37.55 6.79 20.67
CA ALA A 487 38.26 5.88 21.58
C ALA A 487 38.99 6.61 22.74
N TRP A 488 39.08 7.95 22.69
CA TRP A 488 39.92 8.78 23.57
C TRP A 488 39.14 9.51 24.66
N ASN A 489 38.13 8.85 25.23
CA ASN A 489 37.43 9.36 26.40
C ASN A 489 38.26 9.10 27.68
N HIS A 490 39.16 10.05 27.96
CA HIS A 490 39.75 10.43 29.24
C HIS A 490 40.58 9.46 30.12
N ASN A 491 40.85 8.20 29.78
CA ASN A 491 41.66 7.33 30.65
C ASN A 491 42.78 6.49 29.98
N LEU A 492 43.12 6.73 28.70
CA LEU A 492 44.06 5.86 27.96
C LEU A 492 45.47 6.43 27.75
N ILE A 493 45.70 7.69 28.10
CA ILE A 493 47.05 8.25 28.21
C ILE A 493 47.17 8.94 29.56
N SER A 494 48.15 8.53 30.37
CA SER A 494 48.43 9.14 31.67
C SER A 494 49.74 9.92 31.61
N VAL A 495 49.74 11.13 32.16
CA VAL A 495 50.91 12.02 32.17
C VAL A 495 51.17 12.43 33.61
N PHE A 496 52.29 11.98 34.19
CA PHE A 496 52.56 12.14 35.62
C PHE A 496 54.06 12.17 35.96
N PRO A 497 54.48 12.84 37.05
CA PRO A 497 53.68 13.76 37.85
C PRO A 497 53.34 15.02 37.03
N ASN A 498 52.15 15.57 37.25
CA ASN A 498 51.75 16.84 36.68
C ASN A 498 51.16 17.69 37.82
N PRO A 499 51.88 18.70 38.34
CA PRO A 499 53.10 19.29 37.78
C PRO A 499 54.37 18.41 37.88
N ALA A 500 55.27 18.54 36.89
CA ALA A 500 56.56 17.86 36.84
C ALA A 500 57.71 18.77 37.29
N TYR A 501 58.79 18.20 37.80
CA TYR A 501 59.99 18.92 38.24
C TYR A 501 61.23 18.49 37.45
N GLU A 502 61.67 17.24 37.63
CA GLU A 502 62.85 16.72 36.91
C GLU A 502 62.47 15.87 35.69
N LYS A 503 61.39 15.10 35.81
CA LYS A 503 60.93 14.15 34.79
C LYS A 503 59.41 14.12 34.70
N LEU A 504 58.94 13.83 33.50
CA LEU A 504 57.55 13.59 33.15
C LEU A 504 57.45 12.16 32.58
N SER A 505 56.60 11.33 33.17
CA SER A 505 56.26 10.01 32.63
C SER A 505 54.99 10.11 31.80
N ILE A 506 54.98 9.42 30.66
CA ILE A 506 53.83 9.30 29.76
C ILE A 506 53.55 7.80 29.62
N GLU A 507 52.35 7.39 29.98
CA GLU A 507 51.87 6.02 29.83
C GLU A 507 50.77 6.01 28.77
N ILE A 508 50.90 5.14 27.79
CA ILE A 508 49.99 4.98 26.66
C ILE A 508 49.41 3.57 26.77
N ASP A 509 48.09 3.48 26.89
CA ASP A 509 47.40 2.19 26.91
C ASP A 509 47.72 1.38 25.64
N ASP A 510 47.91 0.07 25.78
CA ASP A 510 48.24 -0.87 24.70
C ASP A 510 47.35 -0.72 23.45
N ARG A 511 46.08 -0.33 23.63
CA ARG A 511 45.15 -0.09 22.53
C ARG A 511 45.58 1.04 21.61
N LEU A 512 46.41 1.95 22.08
CA LEU A 512 46.86 3.17 21.39
C LEU A 512 48.34 3.12 21.01
N ASN A 513 49.13 2.26 21.65
CA ASN A 513 50.57 2.19 21.48
C ASN A 513 51.00 2.00 20.01
N SER A 514 50.32 1.12 19.25
CA SER A 514 50.64 0.90 17.82
C SER A 514 50.20 2.03 16.88
N LEU A 515 49.33 2.92 17.37
CA LEU A 515 48.70 4.00 16.61
C LEU A 515 49.42 5.34 16.78
N VAL A 516 50.04 5.58 17.93
CA VAL A 516 50.88 6.77 18.16
C VAL A 516 52.21 6.57 17.44
N LYS A 517 52.44 7.36 16.39
CA LYS A 517 53.70 7.31 15.62
C LYS A 517 54.74 8.26 16.19
N LYS A 518 54.32 9.35 16.82
CA LYS A 518 55.21 10.38 17.36
C LYS A 518 54.59 11.12 18.55
N ILE A 519 55.41 11.54 19.50
CA ILE A 519 55.04 12.49 20.57
C ILE A 519 55.94 13.71 20.43
N GLU A 520 55.38 14.90 20.42
CA GLU A 520 56.14 16.15 20.40
C GLU A 520 55.85 16.97 21.64
N ILE A 521 56.86 17.69 22.12
CA ILE A 521 56.76 18.58 23.27
C ILE A 521 56.78 20.01 22.77
N LEU A 522 55.75 20.76 23.11
CA LEU A 522 55.50 22.09 22.59
C LEU A 522 55.50 23.13 23.72
N THR A 523 56.01 24.33 23.43
CA THR A 523 55.76 25.52 24.28
C THR A 523 54.30 25.98 24.16
N SER A 524 53.89 26.93 25.01
CA SER A 524 52.57 27.56 24.92
C SER A 524 52.31 28.30 23.60
N GLU A 525 53.35 28.68 22.89
CA GLU A 525 53.30 29.34 21.58
C GLU A 525 53.32 28.32 20.42
N GLY A 526 53.33 27.02 20.72
CA GLY A 526 53.29 25.94 19.74
C GLY A 526 54.64 25.60 19.11
N GLN A 527 55.76 26.06 19.69
CA GLN A 527 57.10 25.70 19.22
C GLN A 527 57.48 24.30 19.73
N VAL A 528 57.92 23.41 18.83
CA VAL A 528 58.47 22.08 19.20
C VAL A 528 59.83 22.26 19.88
N LEU A 529 59.93 21.75 21.10
CA LEU A 529 61.16 21.71 21.90
C LEU A 529 61.88 20.37 21.79
N ASP A 530 61.13 19.27 21.73
CA ASP A 530 61.65 17.92 21.68
C ASP A 530 60.61 16.97 21.10
N ASP A 531 61.03 15.78 20.66
CA ASP A 531 60.12 14.76 20.13
C ASP A 531 60.60 13.31 20.31
N ILE A 532 59.64 12.38 20.25
CA ILE A 532 59.82 10.94 20.43
C ILE A 532 59.13 10.23 19.27
N ASP A 533 59.91 9.63 18.37
CA ASP A 533 59.40 8.79 17.29
C ASP A 533 59.16 7.35 17.79
N ASN A 534 58.07 6.74 17.34
CA ASN A 534 57.63 5.38 17.68
C ASN A 534 57.69 5.09 19.19
N PRO A 535 56.93 5.84 20.01
CA PRO A 535 56.93 5.65 21.45
C PRO A 535 56.47 4.24 21.83
N GLU A 536 57.13 3.67 22.83
CA GLU A 536 56.68 2.50 23.59
C GLU A 536 55.58 2.90 24.61
N GLU A 537 54.94 1.88 25.19
CA GLU A 537 53.84 2.00 26.18
C GLU A 537 54.15 2.98 27.32
N MET A 538 55.40 3.00 27.80
CA MET A 538 55.85 3.91 28.85
C MET A 538 57.06 4.73 28.40
N GLN A 539 56.93 6.05 28.45
CA GLN A 539 57.98 7.02 28.14
C GLN A 539 58.36 7.85 29.36
N SER A 540 59.63 8.25 29.45
CA SER A 540 60.12 9.19 30.45
C SER A 540 60.89 10.32 29.80
N VAL A 541 60.37 11.54 29.96
CA VAL A 541 60.94 12.78 29.44
C VAL A 541 61.62 13.53 30.58
N ARG A 542 62.85 14.01 30.36
CA ARG A 542 63.52 14.91 31.31
C ARG A 542 63.08 16.34 31.06
N VAL A 543 62.54 17.00 32.08
CA VAL A 543 62.04 18.40 32.02
C VAL A 543 62.77 19.33 32.98
N ALA A 544 63.80 18.85 33.68
CA ALA A 544 64.58 19.62 34.65
C ALA A 544 65.19 20.93 34.11
N ASP A 545 65.45 20.96 32.80
CA ASP A 545 66.09 22.08 32.12
C ASP A 545 65.07 23.04 31.49
N TYR A 546 63.77 22.78 31.65
CA TYR A 546 62.69 23.61 31.11
C TYR A 546 62.33 24.72 32.10
N PRO A 547 62.16 25.98 31.64
CA PRO A 547 61.63 27.04 32.49
C PRO A 547 60.26 26.68 33.07
N ALA A 548 59.98 27.12 34.30
CA ALA A 548 58.67 26.93 34.92
C ALA A 548 57.56 27.53 34.05
N GLY A 549 56.53 26.73 33.75
CA GLY A 549 55.50 27.11 32.78
C GLY A 549 54.61 25.95 32.34
N VAL A 550 53.66 26.27 31.44
CA VAL A 550 52.74 25.30 30.83
C VAL A 550 53.26 24.88 29.46
N TYR A 551 53.29 23.58 29.23
CA TYR A 551 53.75 22.94 28.00
C TYR A 551 52.68 21.96 27.50
N PHE A 552 52.82 21.52 26.26
CA PHE A 552 51.87 20.60 25.63
C PHE A 552 52.58 19.39 25.02
N LEU A 553 52.01 18.21 25.20
CA LEU A 553 52.39 16.99 24.49
C LEU A 553 51.45 16.80 23.30
N ARG A 554 51.98 16.77 22.09
CA ARG A 554 51.25 16.49 20.85
C ARG A 554 51.54 15.07 20.37
N PHE A 555 50.56 14.18 20.49
CA PHE A 555 50.60 12.81 20.00
C PHE A 555 50.13 12.79 18.54
N VAL A 556 50.93 12.24 17.64
CA VAL A 556 50.70 12.22 16.18
C VAL A 556 50.56 10.78 15.72
N GLY A 557 49.44 10.44 15.07
CA GLY A 557 49.18 9.18 14.39
C GLY A 557 49.27 9.32 12.86
N GLU A 558 48.79 8.31 12.11
CA GLU A 558 48.82 8.35 10.63
C GLU A 558 47.94 9.46 10.04
N ASN A 559 46.78 9.75 10.64
CA ASN A 559 45.85 10.79 10.17
C ASN A 559 45.30 11.68 11.30
N ASP A 560 45.75 11.49 12.55
CA ASP A 560 45.14 12.11 13.75
C ASP A 560 46.18 12.76 14.67
N ILE A 561 45.75 13.77 15.43
CA ILE A 561 46.60 14.54 16.37
C ILE A 561 45.86 14.81 17.69
N ILE A 562 46.49 14.53 18.83
CA ILE A 562 45.97 14.84 20.18
C ILE A 562 46.96 15.70 20.95
N VAL A 563 46.46 16.63 21.77
CA VAL A 563 47.30 17.52 22.59
C VAL A 563 46.92 17.43 24.07
N LYS A 564 47.90 17.19 24.97
CA LYS A 564 47.71 17.21 26.43
C LYS A 564 48.60 18.25 27.12
N PRO A 565 48.05 19.11 28.00
CA PRO A 565 48.87 20.06 28.75
C PRO A 565 49.57 19.39 29.95
N PHE A 566 50.77 19.86 30.27
CA PHE A 566 51.45 19.59 31.54
C PHE A 566 52.17 20.85 32.05
N THR A 567 52.43 20.90 33.36
CA THR A 567 53.11 22.04 34.00
C THR A 567 54.48 21.62 34.50
N VAL A 568 55.50 22.45 34.27
CA VAL A 568 56.83 22.34 34.88
C VAL A 568 56.96 23.38 35.99
N LEU A 569 57.44 22.98 37.17
CA LEU A 569 57.64 23.85 38.35
C LEU A 569 59.06 24.36 38.52
#